data_AF-A0A8S9ZS90-F1
#
_entry.id   AF-A0A8S9ZS90-F1
#
_cell.length_a   1.000
_cell.length_b   1.000
_cell.length_c   1.000
_cell.angle_alpha   90.00
_cell.angle_beta   90.00
_cell.angle_gamma   90.00
#
_symmetry.space_group_name_H-M   'P 1'
#
loop_
_entity.id
_entity.type
_entity.pdbx_description
1 polymer ?
#
loop_
_entity_poly.entity_id
_entity_poly.type
_entity_poly.pdbx_seq_one_letter_code
_entity_poly.pdbx_strand_id
1 'polypeptide(L)'
;NSLDCYICAHEGLGENEECRDSVPYSCNGYARRWSEDERMFCRTTRHQGFNGTFTIIKECIAETAHYSTFEQKLHPLEEDCDVQKVNDIEVVFCICNTPLCNNPSITEQFEVFEENNPHLFERPNIVPNIDEPSDQTKEAIEQEEEERKEKERKEKEEEELINNNQKQKTEEIQKNKIPKRRRRRRRRRTKTIKRNK
;
A
#
# COMPACT_ATOMS: atom_id res chain seq x y z
N ASN A 1 24.90 -8.63 -27.66
CA ASN A 1 25.28 -8.73 -26.24
C ASN A 1 24.19 -9.50 -25.51
N SER A 2 24.55 -10.58 -24.82
CA SER A 2 23.63 -11.25 -23.90
C SER A 2 23.66 -10.55 -22.55
N LEU A 3 22.49 -10.26 -21.98
CA LEU A 3 22.37 -9.76 -20.61
C LEU A 3 22.34 -10.96 -19.66
N ASP A 4 23.16 -10.90 -18.62
CA ASP A 4 23.13 -11.83 -17.50
C ASP A 4 22.79 -11.03 -16.24
N CYS A 5 21.97 -11.59 -15.35
CA CYS A 5 21.53 -10.93 -14.11
C CYS A 5 21.69 -11.88 -12.93
N TYR A 6 21.78 -11.34 -11.72
CA TYR A 6 21.51 -12.14 -10.52
C TYR A 6 20.02 -12.42 -10.40
N ILE A 7 19.68 -13.66 -10.01
CA ILE A 7 18.31 -14.07 -9.74
C ILE A 7 18.15 -14.56 -8.30
N CYS A 8 17.05 -14.21 -7.66
CA CYS A 8 16.63 -14.75 -6.37
C CYS A 8 15.16 -14.39 -6.11
N ALA A 9 14.53 -15.12 -5.19
CA ALA A 9 13.29 -14.72 -4.54
C ALA A 9 13.39 -15.17 -3.08
N HIS A 10 13.44 -14.22 -2.15
CA HIS A 10 13.61 -14.50 -0.72
C HIS A 10 12.57 -13.72 0.08
N GLU A 11 11.77 -14.45 0.85
CA GLU A 11 10.68 -13.92 1.68
C GLU A 11 11.07 -13.97 3.16
N GLY A 12 10.39 -13.17 3.99
CA GLY A 12 10.61 -13.20 5.44
C GLY A 12 11.90 -12.50 5.88
N LEU A 13 12.42 -11.59 5.05
CA LEU A 13 13.62 -10.82 5.33
C LEU A 13 13.35 -9.72 6.36
N GLY A 14 14.38 -9.42 7.15
CA GLY A 14 14.42 -8.22 8.00
C GLY A 14 14.60 -6.93 7.18
N GLU A 15 14.55 -5.78 7.86
CA GLU A 15 14.57 -4.45 7.22
C GLU A 15 15.84 -4.15 6.41
N ASN A 16 16.97 -4.74 6.76
CA ASN A 16 18.25 -4.55 6.08
C ASN A 16 18.81 -5.87 5.54
N GLU A 17 17.96 -6.90 5.45
CA GLU A 17 18.39 -8.19 4.92
C GLU A 17 18.20 -8.25 3.40
N GLU A 18 19.05 -9.04 2.76
CA GLU A 18 19.11 -9.23 1.32
C GLU A 18 18.95 -10.70 0.93
N CYS A 19 18.87 -10.96 -0.38
CA CYS A 19 18.92 -12.33 -0.89
C CYS A 19 20.20 -13.05 -0.45
N ARG A 20 20.03 -14.14 0.32
CA ARG A 20 21.16 -14.99 0.79
C ARG A 20 21.81 -15.80 -0.34
N ASP A 21 21.00 -16.28 -1.28
CA ASP A 21 21.41 -17.20 -2.33
C ASP A 21 21.06 -16.63 -3.72
N SER A 22 21.66 -15.48 -4.07
CA SER A 22 21.55 -14.95 -5.44
C SER A 22 22.54 -15.65 -6.36
N VAL A 23 22.09 -16.02 -7.56
CA VAL A 23 22.92 -16.73 -8.55
C VAL A 23 22.91 -16.02 -9.90
N PRO A 24 24.03 -16.00 -10.64
CA PRO A 24 24.04 -15.45 -11.98
C PRO A 24 23.21 -16.32 -12.94
N TYR A 25 22.45 -15.67 -13.82
CA TYR A 25 21.55 -16.31 -14.76
C TYR A 25 21.53 -15.55 -16.09
N SER A 26 21.56 -16.29 -17.20
CA SER A 26 21.50 -15.69 -18.52
C SER A 26 20.07 -15.37 -18.95
N CYS A 27 19.78 -14.10 -19.20
CA CYS A 27 18.45 -13.63 -19.58
C CYS A 27 18.01 -14.10 -20.97
N ASN A 28 18.89 -14.70 -21.77
CA ASN A 28 18.55 -15.26 -23.09
C ASN A 28 17.39 -16.25 -23.02
N GLY A 29 17.32 -17.08 -21.97
CA GLY A 29 16.21 -18.01 -21.78
C GLY A 29 14.88 -17.30 -21.53
N TYR A 30 14.91 -16.23 -20.73
CA TYR A 30 13.75 -15.38 -20.46
C TYR A 30 13.31 -14.61 -21.72
N ALA A 31 14.27 -14.02 -22.44
CA ALA A 31 14.08 -13.15 -23.60
C ALA A 31 13.35 -13.85 -24.77
N ARG A 32 13.50 -15.17 -24.92
CA ARG A 32 12.83 -15.97 -25.97
C ARG A 32 11.30 -15.88 -25.98
N ARG A 33 10.69 -15.36 -24.92
CA ARG A 33 9.23 -15.18 -24.80
C ARG A 33 8.74 -13.86 -25.41
N TRP A 34 9.65 -12.98 -25.79
CA TRP A 34 9.38 -11.63 -26.27
C TRP A 34 9.82 -11.45 -27.72
N SER A 35 9.45 -10.32 -28.33
CA SER A 35 9.96 -9.93 -29.65
C SER A 35 11.47 -9.71 -29.64
N GLU A 36 12.13 -9.88 -30.78
CA GLU A 36 13.58 -9.68 -30.91
C GLU A 36 14.02 -8.24 -30.59
N ASP A 37 13.13 -7.26 -30.80
CA ASP A 37 13.36 -5.85 -30.48
C ASP A 37 13.07 -5.50 -29.00
N GLU A 38 12.62 -6.46 -28.19
CA GLU A 38 12.29 -6.22 -26.78
C GLU A 38 13.56 -5.94 -25.97
N ARG A 39 13.55 -4.85 -25.20
CA ARG A 39 14.65 -4.51 -24.31
C ARG A 39 14.59 -5.32 -23.02
N MET A 40 15.73 -5.88 -22.66
CA MET A 40 15.90 -6.73 -21.48
C MET A 40 16.69 -5.99 -20.41
N PHE A 41 16.32 -6.21 -19.15
CA PHE A 41 16.91 -5.57 -17.97
C PHE A 41 17.06 -6.56 -16.82
N CYS A 42 17.94 -6.23 -15.88
CA CYS A 42 17.97 -6.80 -14.55
C CYS A 42 17.11 -5.93 -13.63
N ARG A 43 16.26 -6.54 -12.82
CA ARG A 43 15.43 -5.85 -11.83
C ARG A 43 15.71 -6.39 -10.44
N THR A 44 15.81 -5.49 -9.47
CA THR A 44 15.69 -5.81 -8.04
C THR A 44 14.41 -5.17 -7.54
N THR A 45 13.52 -5.92 -6.89
CA THR A 45 12.35 -5.37 -6.19
C THR A 45 12.35 -5.77 -4.73
N ARG A 46 11.91 -4.87 -3.86
CA ARG A 46 11.66 -5.11 -2.45
C ARG A 46 10.21 -4.73 -2.13
N HIS A 47 9.48 -5.68 -1.54
CA HIS A 47 8.09 -5.54 -1.15
C HIS A 47 7.98 -5.62 0.36
N GLN A 48 7.19 -4.73 0.98
CA GLN A 48 6.84 -4.87 2.39
C GLN A 48 5.62 -5.79 2.53
N GLY A 49 5.79 -6.92 3.24
CA GLY A 49 4.72 -7.84 3.59
C GLY A 49 3.89 -7.33 4.78
N PHE A 50 2.66 -7.86 4.91
CA PHE A 50 1.71 -7.48 5.97
C PHE A 50 2.20 -7.72 7.41
N ASN A 51 3.15 -8.63 7.59
CA ASN A 51 3.76 -8.97 8.88
C ASN A 51 4.98 -8.11 9.23
N GLY A 52 5.27 -7.07 8.43
CA GLY A 52 6.47 -6.23 8.59
C GLY A 52 7.76 -6.90 8.11
N THR A 53 7.67 -8.07 7.48
CA THR A 53 8.82 -8.69 6.80
C THR A 53 8.90 -8.23 5.36
N PHE A 54 10.07 -8.40 4.75
CA PHE A 54 10.30 -8.00 3.37
C PHE A 54 10.49 -9.20 2.45
N THR A 55 10.14 -8.99 1.19
CA THR A 55 10.44 -9.93 0.11
C THR A 55 11.34 -9.23 -0.89
N ILE A 56 12.46 -9.84 -1.23
CA ILE A 56 13.37 -9.36 -2.27
C ILE A 56 13.37 -10.33 -3.43
N ILE A 57 13.23 -9.78 -4.64
CA ILE A 57 13.26 -10.52 -5.89
C ILE A 57 14.30 -9.85 -6.78
N LYS A 58 15.23 -10.65 -7.29
CA LYS A 58 16.13 -10.27 -8.38
C LYS A 58 15.78 -11.11 -9.60
N GLU A 59 15.61 -10.49 -10.75
CA GLU A 59 15.15 -11.19 -11.96
C GLU A 59 15.59 -10.52 -13.27
N CYS A 60 15.48 -11.27 -14.37
CA CYS A 60 15.44 -10.69 -15.70
C CYS A 60 14.02 -10.19 -15.99
N ILE A 61 13.89 -8.99 -16.54
CA ILE A 61 12.60 -8.39 -16.89
C ILE A 61 12.67 -7.78 -18.29
N ALA A 62 11.59 -7.92 -19.05
CA ALA A 62 11.39 -7.18 -20.30
C ALA A 62 10.79 -5.79 -20.02
N GLU A 63 11.05 -4.81 -20.86
CA GLU A 63 10.49 -3.46 -20.73
C GLU A 63 8.96 -3.47 -20.61
N THR A 64 8.29 -4.15 -21.53
CA THR A 64 6.83 -4.29 -21.52
C THR A 64 6.31 -5.00 -20.27
N ALA A 65 7.06 -5.98 -19.76
CA ALA A 65 6.73 -6.66 -18.50
C ALA A 65 6.88 -5.72 -17.30
N HIS A 66 7.88 -4.85 -17.29
CA HIS A 66 8.05 -3.85 -16.23
C HIS A 66 6.83 -2.90 -16.20
N TYR A 67 6.43 -2.38 -17.36
CA TYR A 67 5.26 -1.49 -17.46
C TYR A 67 3.90 -2.18 -17.27
N SER A 68 3.86 -3.51 -17.20
CA SER A 68 2.64 -4.21 -16.76
C SER A 68 2.41 -4.08 -15.25
N THR A 69 3.47 -3.77 -14.48
CA THR A 69 3.43 -3.61 -13.02
C THR A 69 3.45 -2.14 -12.60
N PHE A 70 4.21 -1.30 -13.31
CA PHE A 70 4.44 0.10 -12.98
C PHE A 70 3.96 1.01 -14.11
N GLU A 71 3.55 2.24 -13.78
CA GLU A 71 3.06 3.17 -14.79
C GLU A 71 4.15 3.50 -15.82
N GLN A 72 3.77 3.55 -17.10
CA GLN A 72 4.70 3.87 -18.16
C GLN A 72 5.13 5.33 -18.09
N LYS A 73 6.44 5.55 -17.97
CA LYS A 73 7.04 6.89 -18.04
C LYS A 73 7.03 7.39 -19.50
N LEU A 74 7.05 8.71 -19.68
CA LEU A 74 7.05 9.35 -21.02
C LEU A 74 8.36 9.14 -21.80
N HIS A 75 9.41 8.67 -21.13
CA HIS A 75 10.71 8.36 -21.70
C HIS A 75 10.93 6.84 -21.71
N PRO A 76 11.78 6.33 -22.62
CA PRO A 76 12.15 4.92 -22.65
C PRO A 76 12.72 4.48 -21.29
N LEU A 77 12.45 3.23 -20.89
CA LEU A 77 13.05 2.67 -19.67
C LEU A 77 14.59 2.66 -19.79
N GLU A 78 15.26 3.25 -18.81
CA GLU A 78 16.72 3.26 -18.65
C GLU A 78 17.09 2.75 -17.25
N GLU A 79 18.31 2.99 -16.79
CA GLU A 79 18.67 2.74 -15.39
C GLU A 79 17.85 3.64 -14.47
N ASP A 80 17.14 3.04 -13.52
CA ASP A 80 16.18 3.75 -12.68
C ASP A 80 16.00 3.04 -11.33
N CYS A 81 15.86 3.83 -10.26
CA CYS A 81 15.50 3.36 -8.93
C CYS A 81 14.38 4.23 -8.39
N ASP A 82 13.28 3.61 -7.95
CA ASP A 82 12.07 4.34 -7.58
C ASP A 82 11.26 3.60 -6.49
N VAL A 83 10.40 4.35 -5.82
CA VAL A 83 9.47 3.85 -4.81
C VAL A 83 8.05 4.10 -5.30
N GLN A 84 7.31 3.02 -5.55
CA GLN A 84 5.95 3.09 -6.06
C GLN A 84 4.97 2.35 -5.16
N LYS A 85 3.70 2.74 -5.20
CA LYS A 85 2.62 2.03 -4.50
C LYS A 85 1.85 1.18 -5.50
N VAL A 86 1.90 -0.14 -5.32
CA VAL A 86 1.14 -1.11 -6.11
C VAL A 86 0.11 -1.75 -5.20
N ASN A 87 -1.18 -1.51 -5.45
CA ASN A 87 -2.28 -1.99 -4.59
C ASN A 87 -2.11 -1.62 -3.10
N ASP A 88 -1.78 -0.36 -2.82
CA ASP A 88 -1.49 0.17 -1.46
C ASP A 88 -0.28 -0.45 -0.74
N ILE A 89 0.51 -1.28 -1.43
CA ILE A 89 1.76 -1.83 -0.93
C ILE A 89 2.91 -1.06 -1.55
N GLU A 90 3.81 -0.58 -0.70
CA GLU A 90 5.05 0.07 -1.16
C GLU A 90 5.99 -0.97 -1.76
N VAL A 91 6.40 -0.71 -3.00
CA VAL A 91 7.35 -1.50 -3.77
C VAL A 91 8.50 -0.59 -4.14
N VAL A 92 9.67 -0.94 -3.63
CA VAL A 92 10.93 -0.31 -3.98
C VAL A 92 11.55 -1.13 -5.10
N PHE A 93 12.01 -0.50 -6.18
CA PHE A 93 12.70 -1.22 -7.24
C PHE A 93 13.89 -0.45 -7.79
N CYS A 94 14.83 -1.22 -8.36
CA CYS A 94 15.90 -0.72 -9.21
C CYS A 94 15.96 -1.57 -10.48
N ILE A 95 16.27 -0.94 -11.61
CA ILE A 95 16.42 -1.58 -12.91
C ILE A 95 17.72 -1.14 -13.58
N CYS A 96 18.41 -2.07 -14.26
CA CYS A 96 19.65 -1.80 -14.95
C CYS A 96 19.87 -2.74 -16.15
N ASN A 97 20.77 -2.37 -17.08
CA ASN A 97 20.91 -3.08 -18.37
C ASN A 97 22.34 -3.53 -18.70
N THR A 98 23.26 -3.47 -17.73
CA THR A 98 24.62 -3.99 -17.87
C THR A 98 24.74 -5.39 -17.24
N PRO A 99 25.65 -6.27 -17.72
CA PRO A 99 25.76 -7.62 -17.19
C PRO A 99 26.04 -7.63 -15.68
N LEU A 100 25.23 -8.39 -14.94
CA LEU A 100 25.32 -8.61 -13.49
C LEU A 100 25.21 -7.31 -12.66
N CYS A 101 24.62 -6.25 -13.23
CA CYS A 101 24.50 -4.94 -12.58
C CYS A 101 23.69 -4.97 -11.28
N ASN A 102 22.75 -5.90 -11.15
CA ASN A 102 21.92 -6.07 -9.96
C ASN A 102 22.58 -6.95 -8.88
N ASN A 103 23.90 -7.12 -8.90
CA ASN A 103 24.65 -7.78 -7.83
C ASN A 103 24.54 -7.07 -6.47
N PRO A 104 24.67 -5.73 -6.37
CA PRO A 104 24.59 -5.03 -5.10
C PRO A 104 23.23 -5.22 -4.41
N SER A 105 23.16 -4.94 -3.11
CA SER A 105 21.90 -4.82 -2.38
C SER A 105 20.98 -3.78 -3.02
N ILE A 106 19.68 -3.79 -2.70
CA ILE A 106 18.78 -2.75 -3.19
C ILE A 106 19.16 -1.38 -2.63
N THR A 107 19.63 -1.32 -1.39
CA THR A 107 20.12 -0.08 -0.77
C THR A 107 21.32 0.49 -1.52
N GLU A 108 22.34 -0.33 -1.79
CA GLU A 108 23.52 0.10 -2.57
C GLU A 108 23.14 0.52 -4.00
N GLN A 109 22.16 -0.15 -4.63
CA GLN A 109 21.66 0.27 -5.95
C GLN A 109 21.03 1.66 -5.91
N PHE A 110 20.28 1.99 -4.86
CA PHE A 110 19.74 3.35 -4.66
C PHE A 110 20.86 4.37 -4.46
N GLU A 111 21.83 4.08 -3.60
CA GLU A 111 22.98 4.96 -3.36
C GLU A 111 23.72 5.27 -4.66
N VAL A 112 24.03 4.25 -5.47
CA VAL A 112 24.66 4.42 -6.78
C VAL A 112 23.79 5.23 -7.75
N PHE A 113 22.47 5.00 -7.74
CA PHE A 113 21.55 5.75 -8.58
C PHE A 113 21.49 7.24 -8.18
N GLU A 114 21.43 7.55 -6.88
CA GLU A 114 21.45 8.91 -6.36
C GLU A 114 22.75 9.64 -6.71
N GLU A 115 23.90 8.96 -6.55
CA GLU A 115 25.22 9.50 -6.90
C GLU A 115 25.34 9.82 -8.40
N ASN A 116 24.77 8.98 -9.26
CA ASN A 116 24.80 9.16 -10.71
C ASN A 116 23.76 10.17 -11.22
N ASN A 117 22.75 10.48 -10.41
CA ASN A 117 21.65 11.37 -10.79
C ASN A 117 21.46 12.52 -9.78
N PRO A 118 22.52 13.31 -9.48
CA PRO A 118 22.45 14.35 -8.44
C PRO A 118 21.36 15.37 -8.75
N HIS A 119 21.10 15.68 -10.02
CA HIS A 119 20.06 16.63 -10.43
C HIS A 119 18.63 16.22 -10.06
N LEU A 120 18.37 14.93 -9.79
CA LEU A 120 17.06 14.46 -9.32
C LEU A 120 16.88 14.66 -7.80
N PHE A 121 17.99 14.80 -7.06
CA PHE A 121 18.02 14.83 -5.59
C PHE A 121 18.65 16.11 -5.02
N GLU A 122 19.18 16.99 -5.86
CA GLU A 122 19.61 18.33 -5.52
C GLU A 122 18.40 19.11 -4.97
N ARG A 123 18.30 19.16 -3.64
CA ARG A 123 17.45 20.14 -2.98
C ARG A 123 17.91 21.51 -3.49
N PRO A 124 17.01 22.42 -3.89
CA PRO A 124 17.42 23.77 -4.20
C PRO A 124 18.21 24.27 -3.00
N ASN A 125 19.45 24.72 -3.25
CA ASN A 125 20.31 25.34 -2.25
C ASN A 125 19.64 26.63 -1.76
N ILE A 126 18.61 26.51 -0.92
CA ILE A 126 18.23 27.54 0.02
C ILE A 126 19.33 27.47 1.07
N VAL A 127 20.43 28.17 0.79
CA VAL A 127 21.40 28.51 1.83
C VAL A 127 20.58 29.22 2.91
N PRO A 128 20.38 28.65 4.10
CA PRO A 128 19.79 29.41 5.18
C PRO A 128 20.91 30.36 5.61
N ASN A 129 20.89 31.57 5.08
CA ASN A 129 21.56 32.65 5.77
C ASN A 129 20.80 32.79 7.09
N ILE A 130 21.41 32.28 8.15
CA ILE A 130 20.92 32.39 9.52
C ILE A 130 21.09 33.87 9.86
N ASP A 131 20.10 34.68 9.54
CA ASP A 131 19.77 35.95 10.20
C ASP A 131 18.34 36.34 9.79
N GLU A 132 17.45 36.32 10.78
CA GLU A 132 16.02 36.71 10.78
C GLU A 132 14.98 35.81 10.06
N PRO A 133 14.06 35.17 10.80
CA PRO A 133 12.84 34.64 10.20
C PRO A 133 11.89 35.80 9.88
N SER A 134 11.63 36.03 8.59
CA SER A 134 10.60 36.98 8.15
C SER A 134 9.21 36.55 8.63
N ASP A 135 8.39 37.50 9.10
CA ASP A 135 7.08 37.28 9.73
C ASP A 135 6.07 36.47 8.88
N GLN A 136 6.27 36.36 7.56
CA GLN A 136 5.37 35.66 6.65
C GLN A 136 5.39 34.13 6.82
N THR A 137 6.49 33.55 7.31
CA THR A 137 6.61 32.08 7.46
C THR A 137 5.93 31.56 8.73
N LYS A 138 5.70 32.43 9.73
CA LYS A 138 5.00 32.05 10.97
C LYS A 138 3.49 31.99 10.77
N GLU A 139 2.94 32.93 10.02
CA GLU A 139 1.50 32.95 9.69
C GLU A 139 1.09 31.73 8.86
N ALA A 140 1.93 31.29 7.91
CA ALA A 140 1.62 30.11 7.09
C ALA A 140 1.61 28.81 7.91
N ILE A 141 2.55 28.65 8.86
CA ILE A 141 2.60 27.47 9.74
C ILE A 141 1.43 27.48 10.72
N GLU A 142 1.05 28.64 11.25
CA GLU A 142 -0.08 28.79 12.16
C GLU A 142 -1.42 28.53 11.45
N GLN A 143 -1.56 28.96 10.18
CA GLN A 143 -2.72 28.67 9.34
C GLN A 143 -2.87 27.17 9.03
N GLU A 144 -1.79 26.49 8.66
CA GLU A 144 -1.83 25.03 8.41
C GLU A 144 -2.20 24.24 9.68
N GLU A 145 -1.73 24.68 10.84
CA GLU A 145 -2.05 24.02 12.11
C GLU A 145 -3.51 24.26 12.55
N GLU A 146 -4.08 25.45 12.29
CA GLU A 146 -5.50 25.71 12.51
C GLU A 146 -6.40 24.92 11.56
N GLU A 147 -6.05 24.83 10.26
CA GLU A 147 -6.82 24.04 9.30
C GLU A 147 -6.85 22.55 9.66
N ARG A 148 -5.71 22.01 10.14
CA ARG A 148 -5.65 20.63 10.63
C ARG A 148 -6.55 20.41 11.85
N LYS A 149 -6.55 21.34 12.81
CA LYS A 149 -7.41 21.26 14.01
C LYS A 149 -8.90 21.39 13.67
N GLU A 150 -9.25 22.24 12.70
CA GLU A 150 -10.65 22.38 12.26
C GLU A 150 -11.14 21.12 11.53
N LYS A 151 -10.29 20.48 10.72
CA LYS A 151 -10.61 19.22 10.05
C LYS A 151 -10.87 18.10 11.05
N GLU A 152 -10.00 17.95 12.06
CA GLU A 152 -10.21 16.98 13.14
C GLU A 152 -11.48 17.24 13.95
N ARG A 153 -11.89 18.50 14.13
CA ARG A 153 -13.13 18.83 14.84
C ARG A 153 -14.37 18.43 14.02
N LYS A 154 -14.35 18.67 12.71
CA LYS A 154 -15.45 18.29 11.80
C LYS A 154 -15.61 16.77 11.71
N GLU A 155 -14.51 16.03 11.65
CA GLU A 155 -14.55 14.56 11.64
C GLU A 155 -15.16 13.99 12.95
N LYS A 156 -14.81 14.57 14.11
CA LYS A 156 -15.39 14.17 15.41
C LYS A 156 -16.89 14.49 15.51
N GLU A 157 -17.32 15.65 15.02
CA GLU A 157 -18.75 16.02 14.99
C GLU A 157 -19.57 15.09 14.08
N GLU A 158 -19.01 14.67 12.95
CA GLU A 158 -19.65 13.73 12.02
C GLU A 158 -19.78 12.32 12.64
N GLU A 159 -18.75 11.81 13.31
CA GLU A 159 -18.83 10.54 14.03
C GLU A 159 -19.88 10.56 15.14
N GLU A 160 -20.01 11.68 15.87
CA GLU A 160 -21.00 11.81 16.94
C GLU A 160 -22.45 11.83 16.40
N LEU A 161 -22.69 12.47 15.26
CA LEU A 161 -23.97 12.46 14.54
C LEU A 161 -24.35 11.04 14.08
N ILE A 162 -23.40 10.28 13.55
CA ILE A 162 -23.62 8.89 13.11
C ILE A 162 -24.02 8.02 14.32
N ASN A 163 -23.29 8.13 15.43
CA ASN A 163 -23.57 7.35 16.64
C ASN A 163 -24.92 7.67 17.26
N ASN A 164 -25.30 8.95 17.31
CA ASN A 164 -26.60 9.37 17.85
C ASN A 164 -27.78 8.85 17.00
N ASN A 165 -27.64 8.85 15.67
CA ASN A 165 -28.66 8.31 14.77
C ASN A 165 -28.84 6.78 14.92
N GLN A 166 -27.76 6.03 15.16
CA GLN A 166 -27.84 4.59 15.42
C GLN A 166 -28.52 4.27 16.77
N LYS A 167 -28.29 5.10 17.80
CA LYS A 167 -28.90 4.96 19.12
C LYS A 167 -30.41 5.23 19.10
N GLN A 168 -30.86 6.24 18.35
CA GLN A 168 -32.29 6.51 18.20
C GLN A 168 -33.03 5.38 17.48
N LYS A 169 -32.43 4.81 16.41
CA LYS A 169 -33.00 3.66 15.69
C LYS A 169 -33.14 2.42 16.58
N THR A 170 -32.20 2.19 17.50
CA THR A 170 -32.26 1.03 18.42
C THR A 170 -33.32 1.19 19.51
N GLU A 171 -33.57 2.41 19.99
CA GLU A 171 -34.64 2.68 20.98
C GLU A 171 -36.05 2.57 20.38
N GLU A 172 -36.23 2.92 19.10
CA GLU A 172 -37.52 2.82 18.39
C GLU A 172 -37.94 1.36 18.15
N ILE A 173 -36.96 0.49 17.87
CA ILE A 173 -37.17 -0.96 17.69
C ILE A 173 -37.61 -1.64 19.00
N GLN A 174 -37.15 -1.16 20.17
CA GLN A 174 -37.53 -1.74 21.46
C GLN A 174 -38.94 -1.35 21.92
N LYS A 175 -39.41 -0.14 21.61
CA LYS A 175 -40.76 0.33 21.98
C LYS A 175 -41.89 -0.41 21.25
N ASN A 176 -41.61 -0.98 20.07
CA ASN A 176 -42.59 -1.74 19.27
C ASN A 176 -42.75 -3.22 19.69
N LYS A 177 -42.02 -3.70 20.72
CA LYS A 177 -42.14 -5.06 21.27
C LYS A 177 -43.02 -5.15 22.53
N ILE A 178 -44.17 -4.46 22.58
CA ILE A 178 -45.18 -4.68 23.65
C ILE A 178 -46.10 -5.86 23.25
N PRO A 179 -46.09 -7.00 23.96
CA PRO A 179 -47.00 -8.10 23.65
C PRO A 179 -48.41 -7.78 24.13
N LYS A 180 -49.38 -7.75 23.21
CA LYS A 180 -50.81 -7.69 23.54
C LYS A 180 -51.21 -8.97 24.31
N ARG A 181 -51.32 -8.87 25.65
CA ARG A 181 -51.88 -9.91 26.53
C ARG A 181 -53.30 -10.28 26.09
N ARG A 182 -53.45 -11.39 25.36
CA ARG A 182 -54.75 -12.00 25.05
C ARG A 182 -55.40 -12.53 26.33
N ARG A 183 -56.36 -11.77 26.87
CA ARG A 183 -57.34 -12.25 27.86
C ARG A 183 -58.17 -13.41 27.26
N ARG A 184 -57.81 -14.67 27.53
CA ARG A 184 -58.69 -15.81 27.26
C ARG A 184 -59.78 -15.88 28.35
N ARG A 185 -60.99 -15.49 27.96
CA ARG A 185 -62.23 -15.61 28.74
C ARG A 185 -62.52 -17.08 29.08
N ARG A 186 -62.77 -17.33 30.36
CA ARG A 186 -63.48 -18.51 30.90
C ARG A 186 -64.76 -18.78 30.10
N ARG A 187 -64.96 -20.02 29.66
CA ARG A 187 -66.31 -20.60 29.49
C ARG A 187 -66.38 -21.92 30.25
N ARG A 188 -67.02 -21.86 31.42
CA ARG A 188 -67.64 -23.00 32.09
C ARG A 188 -68.66 -23.59 31.11
N ARG A 189 -68.61 -24.90 30.89
CA ARG A 189 -69.77 -25.69 30.46
C ARG A 189 -69.89 -26.90 31.38
N THR A 190 -70.99 -26.88 32.10
CA THR A 190 -71.53 -27.91 32.98
C THR A 190 -72.45 -28.86 32.20
N LYS A 191 -72.63 -30.06 32.78
CA LYS A 191 -73.65 -31.12 32.48
C LYS A 191 -73.33 -31.98 31.24
N THR A 192 -73.55 -33.31 31.22
CA THR A 192 -74.58 -34.11 31.92
C THR A 192 -74.16 -35.58 32.03
N ILE A 193 -74.57 -36.19 33.14
CA ILE A 193 -74.68 -37.63 33.43
C ILE A 193 -75.44 -38.38 32.32
N LYS A 194 -75.01 -39.59 31.97
CA LYS A 194 -75.93 -40.72 31.67
C LYS A 194 -75.22 -42.08 31.87
N ARG A 195 -75.75 -42.82 32.85
CA ARG A 195 -75.64 -44.27 33.04
C ARG A 195 -76.14 -45.03 31.81
N ASN A 196 -75.58 -46.20 31.52
CA ASN A 196 -76.30 -47.48 31.31
C ASN A 196 -75.26 -48.59 31.07
N LYS A 197 -75.21 -49.55 32.01
CA LYS A 197 -75.56 -50.99 31.86
C LYS A 197 -74.35 -51.83 31.47
#